data_AF-A0A7K0UXX7-F1
#
_entry.id   AF-A0A7K0UXX7-F1
#
_cell.length_a   1.000
_cell.length_b   1.000
_cell.length_c   1.000
_cell.angle_alpha   90.00
_cell.angle_beta   90.00
_cell.angle_gamma   90.00
#
_symmetry.space_group_name_H-M   'P 1'
#
loop_
_entity.id
_entity.type
_entity.pdbx_description
1 polymer ?
#
loop_
_entity_poly.entity_id
_entity_poly.type
_entity_poly.pdbx_seq_one_letter_code
_entity_poly.pdbx_strand_id
1 'polypeptide(L)'
;MKVTIQKPTWYKADLTLESVEAINLLNGVWREACSHFAATTSTKLANGKKAPMGIQQFINEVIDERFLEAGWEGKDAKFRKGETWVLISFRHQMSLGSDLYNALWLWKRNGVKQALLLAATLDFLRVITPLDANSLTSFERYAGAMSQMIGAFEPPIVIGALEPNSKLEPKVAELVFGNRIKPTKS
;
A
#
# COMPACT_ATOMS: atom_id res chain seq x y z
N MET A 1 9.33 -2.09 0.40
CA MET A 1 8.30 -2.87 1.09
C MET A 1 8.36 -4.28 0.55
N LYS A 2 8.08 -5.27 1.40
CA LYS A 2 8.00 -6.67 1.01
C LYS A 2 6.54 -6.89 0.63
N VAL A 3 6.32 -7.59 -0.47
CA VAL A 3 4.97 -8.01 -0.88
C VAL A 3 4.87 -9.51 -0.68
N THR A 4 3.90 -9.94 0.13
CA THR A 4 3.54 -11.34 0.26
C THR A 4 2.20 -11.55 -0.45
N ILE A 5 2.21 -12.28 -1.56
CA ILE A 5 1.04 -12.48 -2.41
C ILE A 5 0.14 -13.58 -1.82
N GLN A 6 -1.16 -13.30 -1.80
CA GLN A 6 -2.20 -14.29 -1.56
C GLN A 6 -3.10 -14.35 -2.80
N LYS A 7 -2.98 -15.43 -3.56
CA LYS A 7 -3.88 -15.72 -4.68
C LYS A 7 -5.20 -16.26 -4.12
N PRO A 8 -6.37 -15.85 -4.63
CA PRO A 8 -7.62 -16.51 -4.28
C PRO A 8 -7.63 -17.94 -4.85
N THR A 9 -8.38 -18.84 -4.21
CA THR A 9 -8.38 -20.27 -4.52
C THR A 9 -8.83 -20.60 -5.94
N TRP A 10 -9.65 -19.75 -6.56
CA TRP A 10 -10.12 -19.89 -7.93
C TRP A 10 -9.11 -19.41 -8.98
N TYR A 11 -8.18 -18.51 -8.61
CA TYR A 11 -7.25 -17.92 -9.55
C TYR A 11 -5.91 -18.67 -9.57
N LYS A 12 -5.76 -19.51 -10.59
CA LYS A 12 -4.58 -20.39 -10.73
C LYS A 12 -3.49 -19.86 -11.64
N ALA A 13 -3.74 -18.75 -12.35
CA ALA A 13 -2.75 -18.18 -13.27
C ALA A 13 -1.56 -17.56 -12.52
N ASP A 14 -0.43 -17.49 -13.21
CA ASP A 14 0.75 -16.82 -12.72
C ASP A 14 0.61 -15.29 -12.75
N LEU A 15 1.50 -14.62 -12.01
CA LEU A 15 1.60 -13.17 -12.09
C LEU A 15 2.08 -12.79 -13.49
N THR A 16 1.48 -11.75 -14.05
CA THR A 16 1.99 -11.13 -15.28
C THR A 16 3.36 -10.51 -15.05
N LEU A 17 4.10 -10.24 -16.13
CA LEU A 17 5.39 -9.54 -16.04
C LEU A 17 5.22 -8.16 -15.39
N GLU A 18 4.14 -7.45 -15.73
CA GLU A 18 3.82 -6.15 -15.14
C GLU A 18 3.46 -6.27 -13.66
N SER A 19 2.78 -7.34 -13.21
CA SER A 19 2.54 -7.55 -11.78
C SER A 19 3.84 -7.80 -11.01
N VAL A 20 4.77 -8.55 -11.59
CA VAL A 20 6.11 -8.76 -11.01
C VAL A 20 6.89 -7.44 -10.97
N GLU A 21 6.84 -6.65 -12.04
CA GLU A 21 7.43 -5.31 -12.11
C GLU A 21 6.87 -4.41 -11.00
N ALA A 22 5.55 -4.32 -10.86
CA ALA A 22 4.88 -3.52 -9.84
C ALA A 22 5.33 -3.89 -8.42
N ILE A 23 5.45 -5.19 -8.14
CA ILE A 23 5.98 -5.68 -6.85
C ILE A 23 7.43 -5.24 -6.65
N ASN A 24 8.26 -5.34 -7.69
CA ASN A 24 9.66 -4.95 -7.62
C ASN A 24 9.85 -3.44 -7.40
N LEU A 25 8.99 -2.60 -7.99
CA LEU A 25 9.01 -1.15 -7.78
C LEU A 25 8.80 -0.76 -6.31
N LEU A 26 8.11 -1.61 -5.53
CA LEU A 26 7.90 -1.39 -4.11
C LEU A 26 9.15 -1.67 -3.26
N ASN A 27 10.19 -2.30 -3.79
CA ASN A 27 11.43 -2.59 -3.05
C ASN A 27 12.13 -1.30 -2.63
N GLY A 28 12.49 -1.16 -1.35
CA GLY A 28 13.16 0.05 -0.85
C GLY A 28 12.23 1.23 -0.49
N VAL A 29 11.00 1.29 -0.99
CA VAL A 29 10.04 2.39 -0.73
C VAL A 29 9.94 2.75 0.75
N TRP A 30 9.84 1.74 1.63
CA TRP A 30 9.73 1.96 3.08
C TRP A 30 10.93 2.73 3.65
N ARG A 31 12.15 2.33 3.26
CA ARG A 31 13.38 2.97 3.74
C ARG A 31 13.46 4.41 3.26
N GLU A 32 13.21 4.62 1.98
CA GLU A 32 13.29 5.92 1.33
C GLU A 32 12.26 6.90 1.91
N ALA A 33 10.99 6.48 2.00
CA ALA A 33 9.94 7.27 2.62
C ALA A 33 10.25 7.62 4.08
N CYS A 34 10.85 6.70 4.85
CA CYS A 34 11.30 6.98 6.22
C CYS A 34 12.44 8.00 6.27
N SER A 35 13.39 7.95 5.33
CA SER A 35 14.46 8.94 5.21
C SER A 35 13.90 10.33 4.90
N HIS A 36 12.97 10.44 3.94
CA HIS A 36 12.30 11.70 3.60
C HIS A 36 11.50 12.25 4.78
N PHE A 37 10.76 11.37 5.46
CA PHE A 37 10.03 11.72 6.67
C PHE A 37 10.94 12.26 7.78
N ALA A 38 12.08 11.59 8.04
CA ALA A 38 13.04 12.00 9.05
C ALA A 38 13.67 13.37 8.71
N ALA A 39 14.15 13.54 7.48
CA ALA A 39 14.73 14.81 7.01
C ALA A 39 13.73 15.98 7.12
N THR A 40 12.48 15.76 6.72
CA THR A 40 11.41 16.74 6.83
C THR A 40 11.09 17.07 8.29
N THR A 41 11.05 16.05 9.15
CA THR A 41 10.77 16.21 10.59
C THR A 41 11.86 17.03 11.27
N SER A 42 13.13 16.66 11.08
CA SER A 42 14.26 17.41 11.64
C SER A 42 14.26 18.87 11.18
N THR A 43 13.99 19.12 9.89
CA THR A 43 13.92 20.48 9.34
C THR A 43 12.76 21.28 9.92
N LYS A 44 11.57 20.69 10.07
CA LYS A 44 10.43 21.41 10.66
C LYS A 44 10.66 21.73 12.14
N LEU A 45 11.18 20.77 12.91
CA LEU A 45 11.48 20.98 14.33
C LEU A 45 12.57 22.04 14.55
N ALA A 46 13.64 22.03 13.75
CA ALA A 46 14.69 23.06 13.80
C ALA A 46 14.14 24.48 13.54
N ASN A 47 13.06 24.59 12.76
CA ASN A 47 12.38 25.85 12.46
C ASN A 47 11.20 26.16 13.41
N GLY A 48 11.05 25.42 14.52
CA GLY A 48 9.94 25.61 15.47
C GLY A 48 8.55 25.25 14.91
N LYS A 49 8.48 24.53 13.78
CA LYS A 49 7.23 24.12 13.13
C LYS A 49 6.81 22.72 13.57
N LYS A 50 5.51 22.43 13.46
CA LYS A 50 4.95 21.10 13.77
C LYS A 50 5.45 20.04 12.78
N ALA A 51 5.96 18.93 13.32
CA ALA A 51 6.38 17.76 12.54
C ALA A 51 5.19 17.08 11.81
N PRO A 52 5.41 16.38 10.69
CA PRO A 52 4.38 15.58 10.04
C PRO A 52 3.83 14.50 10.98
N MET A 53 2.53 14.22 10.90
CA MET A 53 1.87 13.29 11.84
C MET A 53 2.02 11.81 11.48
N GLY A 54 2.23 11.49 10.20
CA GLY A 54 2.39 10.13 9.71
C GLY A 54 3.37 10.03 8.54
N ILE A 55 3.67 8.79 8.14
CA ILE A 55 4.62 8.48 7.04
C ILE A 55 3.89 8.27 5.71
N GLN A 56 2.58 8.06 5.75
CA GLN A 56 1.74 7.72 4.60
C GLN A 56 1.96 8.64 3.38
N GLN A 57 2.01 9.96 3.60
CA GLN A 57 2.24 10.91 2.51
C GLN A 57 3.56 10.60 1.77
N PHE A 58 4.65 10.42 2.49
CA PHE A 58 5.97 10.12 1.92
C PHE A 58 6.01 8.76 1.21
N ILE A 59 5.27 7.78 1.73
CA ILE A 59 5.13 6.48 1.06
C ILE A 59 4.42 6.64 -0.27
N ASN A 60 3.30 7.38 -0.30
CA ASN A 60 2.54 7.61 -1.53
C ASN A 60 3.36 8.38 -2.57
N GLU A 61 4.10 9.42 -2.15
CA GLU A 61 4.96 10.21 -3.04
C GLU A 61 6.02 9.32 -3.72
N VAL A 62 6.75 8.50 -2.94
CA VAL A 62 7.78 7.60 -3.48
C VAL A 62 7.17 6.51 -4.38
N ILE A 63 5.96 6.02 -4.08
CA ILE A 63 5.26 5.07 -4.94
C ILE A 63 4.88 5.72 -6.27
N ASP A 64 4.23 6.88 -6.24
CA ASP A 64 3.78 7.58 -7.43
C ASP A 64 4.98 7.90 -8.34
N GLU A 65 6.07 8.43 -7.78
CA GLU A 65 7.32 8.71 -8.52
C GLU A 65 7.84 7.47 -9.25
N ARG A 66 8.06 6.38 -8.53
CA ARG A 66 8.65 5.14 -9.10
C ARG A 66 7.78 4.49 -10.16
N PHE A 67 6.46 4.50 -9.97
CA PHE A 67 5.55 3.94 -10.96
C PHE A 67 5.53 4.80 -12.23
N LEU A 68 5.47 6.12 -12.09
CA LEU A 68 5.51 7.04 -13.22
C LEU A 68 6.83 6.94 -14.00
N GLU A 69 7.98 6.88 -13.31
CA GLU A 69 9.30 6.70 -13.92
C GLU A 69 9.42 5.36 -14.68
N ALA A 70 8.75 4.31 -14.18
CA ALA A 70 8.69 3.00 -14.84
C ALA A 70 7.66 2.94 -15.98
N GLY A 71 7.03 4.06 -16.35
CA GLY A 71 6.08 4.16 -17.44
C GLY A 71 4.70 3.59 -17.13
N TRP A 72 4.31 3.52 -15.85
CA TRP A 72 2.93 3.22 -15.47
C TRP A 72 2.06 4.46 -15.61
N GLU A 73 0.84 4.27 -16.09
CA GLU A 73 -0.16 5.33 -16.16
C GLU A 73 -1.00 5.35 -14.88
N GLY A 74 -1.26 6.54 -14.34
CA GLY A 74 -2.11 6.70 -13.15
C GLY A 74 -1.46 7.56 -12.09
N LYS A 75 -2.07 7.59 -10.90
CA LYS A 75 -1.64 8.35 -9.72
C LYS A 75 -2.48 7.95 -8.51
N ASP A 76 -2.20 8.54 -7.35
CA ASP A 76 -2.96 8.31 -6.13
C ASP A 76 -3.00 6.81 -5.78
N ALA A 77 -1.85 6.17 -5.96
CA ALA A 77 -1.62 4.74 -5.76
C ALA A 77 -2.47 3.80 -6.64
N LYS A 78 -3.04 4.29 -7.74
CA LYS A 78 -3.75 3.51 -8.77
C LYS A 78 -2.99 3.59 -10.08
N PHE A 79 -2.55 2.45 -10.57
CA PHE A 79 -1.68 2.39 -11.74
C PHE A 79 -2.13 1.34 -12.75
N ARG A 80 -1.83 1.59 -14.01
CA ARG A 80 -2.08 0.68 -15.12
C ARG A 80 -0.88 0.63 -16.05
N LYS A 81 -0.53 -0.58 -16.50
CA LYS A 81 0.44 -0.80 -17.58
C LYS A 81 -0.01 -2.01 -18.38
N GLY A 82 -0.25 -1.79 -19.67
CA GLY A 82 -0.87 -2.78 -20.55
C GLY A 82 -2.22 -3.30 -20.01
N GLU A 83 -2.32 -4.61 -19.86
CA GLU A 83 -3.50 -5.31 -19.36
C GLU A 83 -3.48 -5.56 -17.83
N THR A 84 -2.52 -4.98 -17.12
CA THR A 84 -2.39 -5.11 -15.66
C THR A 84 -2.79 -3.82 -14.98
N TRP A 85 -3.59 -3.94 -13.92
CA TRP A 85 -3.98 -2.83 -13.05
C TRP A 85 -3.56 -3.10 -11.61
N VAL A 86 -3.03 -2.09 -10.94
CA VAL A 86 -2.49 -2.19 -9.59
C VAL A 86 -3.10 -1.07 -8.73
N LEU A 87 -3.55 -1.43 -7.54
CA LEU A 87 -3.91 -0.49 -6.47
C LEU A 87 -3.05 -0.78 -5.25
N ILE A 88 -2.40 0.24 -4.72
CA ILE A 88 -1.65 0.18 -3.46
C ILE A 88 -2.40 1.01 -2.40
N SER A 89 -3.16 0.35 -1.54
CA SER A 89 -4.11 1.00 -0.66
C SER A 89 -3.50 1.41 0.69
N PHE A 90 -3.51 2.71 0.93
CA PHE A 90 -3.49 3.33 2.27
C PHE A 90 -4.77 4.17 2.51
N ARG A 91 -5.86 3.79 1.85
CA ARG A 91 -7.12 4.55 1.82
C ARG A 91 -8.02 4.16 2.99
N HIS A 92 -9.01 5.00 3.28
CA HIS A 92 -10.03 4.71 4.30
C HIS A 92 -10.80 3.42 3.96
N GLN A 93 -11.15 2.63 4.98
CA GLN A 93 -11.84 1.34 4.89
C GLN A 93 -13.14 1.38 4.07
N MET A 94 -13.79 2.54 3.99
CA MET A 94 -14.99 2.74 3.16
C MET A 94 -14.72 2.66 1.66
N SER A 95 -13.44 2.74 1.26
CA SER A 95 -13.03 2.57 -0.15
C SER A 95 -13.03 1.11 -0.58
N LEU A 96 -12.98 0.15 0.35
CA LEU A 96 -12.84 -1.29 0.09
C LEU A 96 -13.82 -1.79 -0.99
N GLY A 97 -15.12 -1.49 -0.84
CA GLY A 97 -16.13 -1.91 -1.80
C GLY A 97 -15.92 -1.29 -3.18
N SER A 98 -15.58 0.00 -3.24
CA SER A 98 -15.29 0.69 -4.51
C SER A 98 -14.02 0.19 -5.18
N ASP A 99 -13.00 -0.16 -4.41
CA ASP A 99 -11.73 -0.68 -4.91
C ASP A 99 -11.95 -2.07 -5.56
N LEU A 100 -12.71 -2.94 -4.91
CA LEU A 100 -13.11 -4.24 -5.46
C LEU A 100 -14.01 -4.09 -6.70
N TYR A 101 -15.01 -3.20 -6.64
CA TYR A 101 -15.87 -2.93 -7.80
C TYR A 101 -15.09 -2.41 -9.00
N ASN A 102 -14.13 -1.50 -8.79
CA ASN A 102 -13.29 -0.98 -9.85
C ASN A 102 -12.45 -2.10 -10.49
N ALA A 103 -11.85 -2.99 -9.69
CA ALA A 103 -11.12 -4.14 -10.21
C ALA A 103 -12.01 -5.04 -11.09
N LEU A 104 -13.23 -5.32 -10.64
CA LEU A 104 -14.22 -6.10 -11.40
C LEU A 104 -14.62 -5.41 -12.70
N TRP A 105 -14.91 -4.11 -12.62
CA TRP A 105 -15.33 -3.32 -13.77
C TRP A 105 -14.23 -3.24 -14.83
N LEU A 106 -12.99 -2.97 -14.41
CA LEU A 106 -11.83 -2.91 -15.29
C LEU A 106 -11.59 -4.25 -16.00
N TRP A 107 -11.73 -5.36 -15.27
CA TRP A 107 -11.66 -6.69 -15.84
C TRP A 107 -12.75 -6.94 -16.89
N LYS A 108 -14.01 -6.61 -16.56
CA LYS A 108 -15.14 -6.88 -17.45
C LYS A 108 -15.24 -5.96 -18.65
N ARG A 109 -14.78 -4.71 -18.56
CA ARG A 109 -15.08 -3.65 -19.53
C ARG A 109 -13.85 -3.01 -20.18
N ASN A 110 -12.68 -3.06 -19.54
CA ASN A 110 -11.53 -2.28 -19.97
C ASN A 110 -10.30 -3.12 -20.34
N GLY A 111 -10.48 -4.43 -20.52
CA GLY A 111 -9.41 -5.33 -21.00
C GLY A 111 -8.33 -5.64 -19.96
N VAL A 112 -8.53 -5.32 -18.68
CA VAL A 112 -7.61 -5.74 -17.62
C VAL A 112 -7.68 -7.25 -17.46
N LYS A 113 -6.55 -7.95 -17.58
CA LYS A 113 -6.45 -9.42 -17.40
C LYS A 113 -6.03 -9.82 -16.00
N GLN A 114 -5.38 -8.91 -15.26
CA GLN A 114 -4.98 -9.14 -13.88
C GLN A 114 -5.07 -7.83 -13.09
N ALA A 115 -5.75 -7.89 -11.95
CA ALA A 115 -5.86 -6.78 -11.01
C ALA A 115 -5.10 -7.14 -9.72
N LEU A 116 -4.20 -6.26 -9.27
CA LEU A 116 -3.41 -6.46 -8.06
C LEU A 116 -3.82 -5.45 -7.00
N LEU A 117 -4.36 -5.93 -5.88
CA LEU A 117 -4.76 -5.11 -4.73
C LEU A 117 -3.76 -5.31 -3.60
N LEU A 118 -2.91 -4.33 -3.37
CA LEU A 118 -1.87 -4.36 -2.36
C LEU A 118 -2.29 -3.49 -1.18
N ALA A 119 -2.16 -4.00 0.04
CA ALA A 119 -2.44 -3.23 1.25
C ALA A 119 -1.49 -3.62 2.37
N ALA A 120 -1.17 -2.67 3.25
CA ALA A 120 -0.41 -2.96 4.46
C ALA A 120 -1.22 -3.83 5.43
N THR A 121 -0.51 -4.69 6.17
CA THR A 121 -1.09 -5.37 7.33
C THR A 121 -1.52 -4.35 8.38
N LEU A 122 -2.46 -4.71 9.24
CA LEU A 122 -2.91 -3.80 10.31
C LEU A 122 -1.74 -3.34 11.20
N ASP A 123 -0.82 -4.25 11.51
CA ASP A 123 0.37 -3.93 12.32
C ASP A 123 1.29 -2.95 11.61
N PHE A 124 1.45 -3.09 10.29
CA PHE A 124 2.25 -2.12 9.55
C PHE A 124 1.53 -0.76 9.41
N LEU A 125 0.21 -0.74 9.25
CA LEU A 125 -0.57 0.50 9.27
C LEU A 125 -0.42 1.27 10.59
N ARG A 126 -0.35 0.56 11.72
CA ARG A 126 -0.09 1.17 13.04
C ARG A 126 1.27 1.85 13.12
N VAL A 127 2.25 1.43 12.33
CA VAL A 127 3.54 2.12 12.20
C VAL A 127 3.41 3.35 11.29
N ILE A 128 2.72 3.20 10.16
CA ILE A 128 2.61 4.24 9.13
C ILE A 128 1.78 5.45 9.62
N THR A 129 0.65 5.17 10.26
CA THR A 129 -0.30 6.17 10.78
C THR A 129 -0.97 5.65 12.06
N PRO A 130 -0.30 5.76 13.22
CA PRO A 130 -0.75 5.14 14.47
C PRO A 130 -2.16 5.56 14.92
N LEU A 131 -2.54 6.80 14.66
CA LEU A 131 -3.83 7.36 15.09
C LEU A 131 -5.00 6.88 14.22
N ASP A 132 -4.75 6.66 12.93
CA ASP A 132 -5.80 6.40 11.95
C ASP A 132 -5.77 4.97 11.40
N ALA A 133 -4.84 4.12 11.85
CA ALA A 133 -4.62 2.77 11.29
C ALA A 133 -5.91 1.93 11.17
N ASN A 134 -6.79 1.97 12.19
CA ASN A 134 -8.04 1.21 12.19
C ASN A 134 -9.07 1.72 11.17
N SER A 135 -8.94 2.98 10.76
CA SER A 135 -9.80 3.62 9.76
C SER A 135 -9.39 3.26 8.33
N LEU A 136 -8.18 2.73 8.13
CA LEU A 136 -7.65 2.40 6.81
C LEU A 136 -7.98 0.96 6.37
N THR A 137 -7.97 0.74 5.06
CA THR A 137 -8.11 -0.60 4.46
C THR A 137 -6.81 -1.38 4.63
N SER A 138 -6.84 -2.37 5.51
CA SER A 138 -5.73 -3.30 5.70
C SER A 138 -5.82 -4.51 4.76
N PHE A 139 -4.71 -5.25 4.65
CA PHE A 139 -4.67 -6.52 3.94
C PHE A 139 -5.73 -7.52 4.43
N GLU A 140 -5.89 -7.63 5.76
CA GLU A 140 -6.84 -8.55 6.38
C GLU A 140 -8.28 -8.24 5.95
N ARG A 141 -8.62 -6.97 5.75
CA ARG A 141 -9.93 -6.56 5.23
C ARG A 141 -10.13 -6.97 3.78
N TYR A 142 -9.10 -6.82 2.93
CA TYR A 142 -9.16 -7.32 1.56
C TYR A 142 -9.30 -8.85 1.53
N ALA A 143 -8.53 -9.57 2.34
CA ALA A 143 -8.60 -11.02 2.43
C ALA A 143 -10.00 -11.51 2.89
N GLY A 144 -10.58 -10.83 3.89
CA GLY A 144 -11.94 -11.09 4.34
C GLY A 144 -12.98 -10.86 3.25
N ALA A 145 -12.92 -9.72 2.56
CA ALA A 145 -13.86 -9.40 1.48
C ALA A 145 -13.71 -10.36 0.27
N MET A 146 -12.49 -10.71 -0.11
CA MET A 146 -12.23 -11.69 -1.17
C MET A 146 -12.77 -13.08 -0.79
N SER A 147 -12.67 -13.47 0.48
CA SER A 147 -13.23 -14.75 0.96
C SER A 147 -14.75 -14.80 0.85
N GLN A 148 -15.43 -13.67 1.04
CA GLN A 148 -16.89 -13.57 0.85
C GLN A 148 -17.32 -13.67 -0.62
N MET A 149 -16.41 -13.46 -1.57
CA MET A 149 -16.69 -13.57 -3.01
C MET A 149 -16.56 -15.01 -3.54
N ILE A 150 -16.03 -15.95 -2.75
CA ILE A 150 -15.88 -17.35 -3.14
C ILE A 150 -17.22 -17.92 -3.61
N GLY A 151 -17.25 -18.45 -4.83
CA GLY A 151 -18.44 -19.07 -5.43
C GLY A 151 -19.45 -18.09 -6.04
N ALA A 152 -19.29 -16.78 -5.84
CA ALA A 152 -20.12 -15.76 -6.49
C ALA A 152 -19.50 -15.26 -7.81
N PHE A 153 -18.21 -14.89 -7.76
CA PHE A 153 -17.47 -14.40 -8.91
C PHE A 153 -16.02 -14.88 -8.85
N GLU A 154 -15.44 -15.15 -10.01
CA GLU A 154 -14.04 -15.61 -10.15
C GLU A 154 -13.19 -14.60 -10.93
N PRO A 155 -13.04 -13.35 -10.45
CA PRO A 155 -12.23 -12.37 -11.16
C PRO A 155 -10.73 -12.67 -11.01
N PRO A 156 -9.89 -12.22 -11.95
CA PRO A 156 -8.44 -12.35 -11.87
C PRO A 156 -7.83 -11.29 -10.93
N ILE A 157 -8.33 -11.24 -9.70
CA ILE A 157 -7.87 -10.33 -8.65
C ILE A 157 -6.89 -11.08 -7.76
N VAL A 158 -5.69 -10.55 -7.63
CA VAL A 158 -4.67 -11.00 -6.69
C VAL A 158 -4.57 -9.96 -5.58
N ILE A 159 -4.47 -10.41 -4.33
CA ILE A 159 -4.21 -9.51 -3.19
C ILE A 159 -2.80 -9.72 -2.65
N GLY A 160 -2.21 -8.68 -2.06
CA GLY A 160 -0.88 -8.77 -1.47
C GLY A 160 -0.75 -7.98 -0.18
N ALA A 161 -0.09 -8.59 0.80
CA ALA A 161 0.25 -7.96 2.07
C ALA A 161 1.55 -7.16 1.91
N LEU A 162 1.53 -5.89 2.30
CA LEU A 162 2.70 -5.03 2.37
C LEU A 162 3.26 -5.05 3.79
N GLU A 163 4.57 -5.26 3.88
CA GLU A 163 5.32 -5.27 5.13
C GLU A 163 6.62 -4.45 5.00
N PRO A 164 7.18 -3.95 6.11
CA PRO A 164 8.49 -3.32 6.09
C PRO A 164 9.57 -4.36 5.70
N ASN A 165 10.42 -4.03 4.73
CA ASN A 165 11.45 -4.94 4.20
C ASN A 165 12.89 -4.50 4.54
N SER A 166 13.05 -3.64 5.54
CA SER A 166 14.36 -3.10 5.86
C SER A 166 14.42 -2.57 7.28
N LYS A 167 15.54 -2.86 7.95
CA LYS A 167 15.93 -2.11 9.15
C LYS A 167 16.15 -0.65 8.77
N LEU A 168 15.69 0.24 9.64
CA LEU A 168 15.95 1.67 9.56
C LEU A 168 17.23 1.99 10.33
N GLU A 169 17.93 3.05 9.94
CA GLU A 169 19.03 3.57 10.75
C GLU A 169 18.50 4.01 12.12
N PRO A 170 19.29 3.88 13.21
CA PRO A 170 18.81 4.13 14.57
C PRO A 170 18.11 5.49 14.76
N LYS A 171 18.67 6.56 14.19
CA LYS A 171 18.09 7.92 14.28
C LYS A 171 16.75 8.03 13.54
N VAL A 172 16.62 7.39 12.38
CA VAL A 172 15.37 7.36 11.61
C VAL A 172 14.34 6.51 12.34
N ALA A 173 14.76 5.36 12.88
CA ALA A 173 13.91 4.48 13.67
C ALA A 173 13.33 5.19 14.90
N GLU A 174 14.14 5.98 15.61
CA GLU A 174 13.68 6.75 16.78
C GLU A 174 12.57 7.75 16.41
N LEU A 175 12.72 8.47 15.29
CA LEU A 175 11.71 9.41 14.82
C LEU A 175 10.43 8.70 14.33
N VAL A 176 10.57 7.53 13.73
CA VAL A 176 9.46 6.74 13.20
C VAL A 176 8.67 6.05 14.31
N PHE A 177 9.36 5.43 15.28
CA PHE A 177 8.76 4.57 16.30
C PHE A 177 8.66 5.23 17.69
N GLY A 178 9.65 6.03 18.10
CA GLY A 178 9.86 6.43 19.49
C GLY A 178 8.89 7.47 20.05
N ASN A 179 8.35 8.35 19.21
CA ASN A 179 7.57 9.51 19.67
C ASN A 179 6.07 9.48 19.32
N ARG A 180 5.59 8.39 18.70
CA ARG A 180 4.27 8.36 18.06
C ARG A 180 3.24 7.44 18.73
N ILE A 181 3.68 6.57 19.62
CA ILE A 181 2.80 5.76 20.47
C ILE A 181 2.63 6.51 21.79
N LYS A 182 1.70 7.49 21.85
CA LYS A 182 1.18 7.88 23.17
C LYS A 182 0.32 6.73 23.68
N PRO A 183 0.50 6.25 24.93
CA PRO A 183 -0.44 5.30 25.49
C PRO A 183 -1.82 5.95 25.45
N THR A 184 -2.77 5.29 24.78
CA THR A 184 -4.18 5.57 24.95
C THR A 184 -4.46 5.50 26.44
N LYS A 185 -4.93 6.60 27.05
CA LYS A 185 -5.43 6.57 28.41
C LYS A 185 -6.50 5.48 28.48
N SER A 186 -6.19 4.42 29.22
CA SER A 186 -7.15 3.40 29.67
C SER A 186 -8.21 4.05 30.54
#